data_AF-A0A7W1E229-F1
#
_entry.id   AF-A0A7W1E229-F1
#
_cell.length_a   1.000
_cell.length_b   1.000
_cell.length_c   1.000
_cell.angle_alpha   90.00
_cell.angle_beta   90.00
_cell.angle_gamma   90.00
#
_symmetry.space_group_name_H-M   'P 1'
#
loop_
_entity.id
_entity.type
_entity.pdbx_description
1 polymer ?
#
loop_
_entity_poly.entity_id
_entity_poly.type
_entity_poly.pdbx_seq_one_letter_code
_entity_poly.pdbx_strand_id
1 'polypeptide(L)' 'MRAFTSQEFGLPDLLARKRATNQRISVCLPARDEEATVGDVVAAIPDELVDEIVVVDDGSTDDTAAVLASYRDRIT' A
#
# COMPACT_ATOMS: atom_id res chain seq x y z
N MET A 1 -27.94 -12.60 2.51
CA MET A 1 -26.74 -11.79 2.82
C MET A 1 -25.54 -12.59 2.34
N ARG A 2 -24.70 -12.03 1.46
CA ARG A 2 -23.53 -12.72 0.92
C ARG A 2 -22.28 -12.12 1.57
N ALA A 3 -21.49 -12.96 2.23
CA ALA A 3 -20.18 -12.59 2.75
C ALA A 3 -19.13 -13.05 1.74
N PHE A 4 -18.03 -12.31 1.66
CA PHE A 4 -16.87 -12.66 0.83
C PHE A 4 -15.62 -12.64 1.71
N THR A 5 -14.67 -13.50 1.34
CA THR A 5 -13.33 -13.57 1.92
C THR A 5 -12.30 -13.14 0.89
N SER A 6 -11.14 -12.67 1.33
CA SER A 6 -10.04 -12.32 0.41
C SER A 6 -9.56 -13.53 -0.40
N GLN A 7 -9.68 -14.74 0.14
CA GLN A 7 -9.31 -15.98 -0.53
C GLN A 7 -10.16 -16.29 -1.78
N GLU A 8 -11.32 -15.67 -1.91
CA GLU A 8 -12.18 -15.80 -3.10
C GLU A 8 -11.69 -14.96 -4.29
N PHE A 9 -10.73 -14.06 -4.09
CA PHE A 9 -10.20 -13.17 -5.12
C PHE A 9 -8.71 -13.41 -5.34
N GLY A 10 -8.38 -14.30 -6.27
CA GLY A 10 -7.00 -14.53 -6.67
C GLY A 10 -6.39 -13.31 -7.37
N LEU A 11 -5.12 -13.04 -7.09
CA LEU A 11 -4.38 -11.94 -7.70
C LEU A 11 -4.46 -11.91 -9.25
N PRO A 12 -4.36 -13.03 -9.99
CA PRO A 12 -4.50 -13.02 -11.44
C PRO A 12 -5.86 -12.49 -11.93
N ASP A 13 -6.95 -12.81 -11.23
CA ASP A 13 -8.29 -12.32 -11.56
C ASP A 13 -8.41 -10.82 -11.29
N LEU A 14 -7.92 -10.37 -10.14
CA LEU A 14 -7.89 -8.94 -9.79
C LEU A 14 -7.12 -8.12 -10.82
N LEU A 15 -5.96 -8.60 -11.26
CA LEU A 15 -5.16 -7.94 -12.29
C LEU A 15 -5.87 -7.91 -13.65
N ALA A 16 -6.48 -9.02 -14.06
CA ALA A 16 -7.25 -9.09 -15.31
C ALA A 16 -8.41 -8.10 -15.29
N ARG A 17 -9.13 -8.01 -14.16
CA ARG A 17 -10.23 -7.06 -13.98
C ARG A 17 -9.74 -5.62 -13.99
N LYS A 18 -8.67 -5.29 -13.24
CA LYS A 18 -8.05 -3.95 -13.24
C LYS A 18 -7.71 -3.49 -14.66
N ARG A 19 -7.11 -4.38 -15.47
CA ARG A 19 -6.77 -4.11 -16.87
C ARG A 19 -8.01 -3.91 -17.74
N ALA A 20 -9.01 -4.78 -17.60
CA ALA A 20 -10.23 -4.71 -18.40
C ALA A 20 -11.04 -3.44 -18.14
N THR A 21 -11.00 -2.90 -16.92
CA THR A 21 -11.72 -1.69 -16.52
C THR A 21 -10.87 -0.43 -16.57
N ASN A 22 -9.55 -0.57 -16.79
CA ASN A 22 -8.57 0.51 -16.70
C ASN A 22 -8.66 1.29 -15.37
N GLN A 23 -8.95 0.58 -14.27
CA GLN A 23 -9.01 1.18 -12.93
C GLN A 23 -7.60 1.40 -12.37
N ARG A 24 -7.45 2.49 -11.62
CA ARG A 24 -6.27 2.75 -10.80
C ARG A 24 -6.59 2.55 -9.32
N ILE A 25 -5.61 2.07 -8.57
CA ILE A 25 -5.70 1.78 -7.15
C ILE A 25 -4.57 2.51 -6.44
N SER A 26 -4.92 3.43 -5.55
CA SER A 26 -3.96 4.08 -4.64
C SER A 26 -4.14 3.51 -3.23
N VAL A 27 -3.02 3.26 -2.53
CA VAL A 27 -3.01 2.92 -1.11
C VAL A 27 -2.66 4.17 -0.32
N CYS A 28 -3.49 4.53 0.65
CA CYS A 28 -3.19 5.59 1.61
C CYS A 28 -2.80 4.96 2.95
N LEU A 29 -1.59 5.25 3.42
CA LEU A 29 -1.04 4.73 4.67
C LEU A 29 -0.84 5.89 5.66
N PRO A 30 -1.72 6.08 6.64
CA PRO A 30 -1.44 6.98 7.75
C PRO A 30 -0.33 6.37 8.62
N ALA A 31 0.66 7.18 8.99
CA ALA A 31 1.77 6.77 9.84
C ALA A 31 1.95 7.78 10.97
N ARG A 32 2.10 7.27 12.20
CA ARG A 32 2.48 8.07 13.37
C ARG A 32 3.25 7.19 14.35
N ASP A 33 4.54 7.47 14.46
CA ASP A 33 5.46 6.70 15.31
C ASP A 33 5.49 5.19 14.95
N GLU A 34 5.69 4.89 13.65
CA GLU A 34 5.67 3.55 13.05
C GLU A 34 7.05 3.11 12.51
N GLU A 35 8.16 3.61 13.06
CA GLU A 35 9.53 3.30 12.60
C GLU A 35 9.81 1.78 12.53
N ALA A 36 9.16 1.00 13.42
CA ALA A 36 9.35 -0.43 13.53
C ALA A 36 8.58 -1.25 12.49
N THR A 37 7.56 -0.68 11.83
CA THR A 37 6.61 -1.46 11.00
C THR A 37 6.43 -0.90 9.60
N VAL A 38 6.57 0.42 9.41
CA VAL A 38 6.15 1.10 8.18
C VAL A 38 6.91 0.61 6.95
N GLY A 39 8.20 0.26 7.10
CA GLY A 39 9.01 -0.30 6.02
C GLY A 39 8.49 -1.66 5.54
N ASP A 40 8.12 -2.55 6.46
CA ASP A 40 7.58 -3.87 6.13
C ASP A 40 6.21 -3.76 5.45
N VAL A 41 5.37 -2.82 5.90
CA VAL A 41 4.07 -2.56 5.29
C VAL A 41 4.24 -2.07 3.84
N VAL A 42 5.11 -1.08 3.61
CA VAL A 42 5.39 -0.59 2.24
C VAL A 42 5.99 -1.69 1.37
N ALA A 43 6.88 -2.53 1.92
CA ALA A 43 7.47 -3.66 1.20
C ALA A 43 6.46 -4.75 0.81
N ALA A 44 5.41 -4.95 1.61
CA ALA A 44 4.39 -5.97 1.35
C ALA A 44 3.35 -5.58 0.29
N ILE A 45 3.29 -4.31 -0.13
CA ILE A 45 2.33 -3.84 -1.13
C ILE A 45 2.74 -4.30 -2.54
N PRO A 46 1.86 -4.99 -3.30
CA PRO A 46 2.17 -5.50 -4.63
C PRO A 46 2.09 -4.41 -5.71
N ASP A 47 3.23 -4.17 -6.37
CA ASP A 47 3.39 -3.14 -7.42
C ASP A 47 2.52 -3.41 -8.66
N GLU A 48 2.16 -4.66 -8.93
CA GLU A 48 1.33 -5.03 -10.08
C GLU A 48 -0.14 -4.60 -9.91
N LEU A 49 -0.62 -4.50 -8.67
CA LEU A 49 -2.01 -4.17 -8.35
C LEU A 49 -2.16 -2.70 -7.98
N VAL A 50 -1.22 -2.15 -7.22
CA VAL A 50 -1.27 -0.77 -6.70
C VAL A 50 -0.47 0.15 -7.59
N ASP A 51 -1.09 1.25 -8.01
CA ASP A 51 -0.47 2.24 -8.90
C ASP A 51 0.28 3.34 -8.14
N GLU A 52 -0.09 3.56 -6.88
CA GLU A 52 0.41 4.66 -6.06
C GLU A 52 0.30 4.30 -4.57
N ILE A 53 1.33 4.62 -3.80
CA ILE A 53 1.33 4.52 -2.34
C ILE A 53 1.56 5.93 -1.80
N VAL A 54 0.60 6.45 -1.05
CA VAL A 54 0.67 7.75 -0.39
C VAL A 54 0.85 7.51 1.10
N VAL A 55 1.91 8.05 1.69
CA VAL A 55 2.14 7.96 3.13
C VAL A 55 1.87 9.32 3.76
N VAL A 56 0.96 9.34 4.73
CA VAL A 56 0.61 10.56 5.47
C VAL A 56 1.20 10.45 6.87
N ASP A 57 2.34 11.10 7.08
CA ASP A 57 2.96 11.22 8.40
C ASP A 57 2.21 12.29 9.23
N ASP A 58 1.49 11.85 10.26
CA ASP A 58 0.68 12.69 11.15
C ASP A 58 1.49 13.17 12.37
N GLY A 59 2.70 13.66 12.11
CA GLY A 59 3.57 14.26 13.12
C GLY A 59 4.31 13.24 13.99
N SER A 60 4.93 12.24 13.35
CA SER A 60 5.83 11.32 14.03
C SER A 60 6.98 12.06 14.73
N THR A 61 7.40 11.51 15.87
CA THR A 61 8.50 12.01 16.71
C THR A 61 9.67 11.03 16.80
N ASP A 62 9.52 9.88 16.16
CA ASP A 62 10.52 8.82 16.02
C ASP A 62 11.16 8.83 14.61
N ASP A 63 11.88 7.77 14.24
CA ASP A 63 12.57 7.64 12.96
C ASP A 63 11.65 7.20 11.79
N THR A 64 10.31 7.26 11.92
CA THR A 64 9.36 6.90 10.85
C THR A 64 9.70 7.54 9.50
N ALA A 65 9.94 8.86 9.50
CA ALA A 65 10.29 9.59 8.28
C ALA A 65 11.64 9.15 7.70
N ALA A 66 12.60 8.76 8.55
CA ALA A 66 13.91 8.27 8.11
C ALA A 66 13.79 6.88 7.47
N VAL A 67 12.96 5.99 8.02
CA VAL A 67 12.65 4.69 7.40
C VAL A 67 12.00 4.89 6.04
N LEU A 68 10.97 5.74 5.95
CA LEU A 68 10.26 6.07 4.71
C LEU A 68 11.17 6.71 3.65
N ALA A 69 12.23 7.41 4.05
CA ALA A 69 13.18 8.00 3.11
C ALA A 69 13.87 6.95 2.21
N SER A 70 13.99 5.70 2.67
CA SER A 70 14.53 4.59 1.87
C SER A 70 13.55 4.08 0.79
N TYR A 71 12.27 4.48 0.85
CA TYR A 71 11.22 4.07 -0.08
C TYR A 71 10.77 5.19 -1.04
N ARG A 72 11.51 6.31 -1.13
CA ARG A 72 11.12 7.50 -1.93
C ARG A 72 10.81 7.24 -3.40
N ASP A 73 11.35 6.18 -3.99
CA ASP A 73 11.05 5.80 -5.37
C ASP A 73 9.71 5.05 -5.52
N ARG A 74 9.09 4.65 -4.39
CA ARG A 74 7.84 3.86 -4.34
C ARG A 74 6.67 4.61 -3.69
N ILE A 75 6.95 5.58 -2.83
CA ILE A 75 5.92 6.33 -2.10
C ILE A 75 5.92 7.80 -2.50
N THR A 76 4.75 8.43 -2.39
CA THR A 76 4.57 9.88 -2.48
C THR A 76 4.21 10.45 -1.12
#